data_AF-A0A8T5FBJ5-F1
#
_entry.id   AF-A0A8T5FBJ5-F1
#
_cell.length_a   1.000
_cell.length_b   1.000
_cell.length_c   1.000
_cell.angle_alpha   90.00
_cell.angle_beta   90.00
_cell.angle_gamma   90.00
#
_symmetry.space_group_name_H-M   'P 1'
#
loop_
_entity.id
_entity.type
_entity.pdbx_description
1 polymer ?
#
loop_
_entity_poly.entity_id
_entity_poly.type
_entity_poly.pdbx_seq_one_letter_code
_entity_poly.pdbx_strand_id
1 'polypeptide(L)'
;LWAAYKKLDKSKVKDNPVKTLTDLISIVRVSTGNQDMLVPFTELVDEKFAKWISTQQSSGKPFSEEQMKWLVMIKDHIATSVEIKLDDMDYAPFNQEGGQVKFYQTFGDDYASILKEMHEVLVSV
;
A
#
# COMPACT_ATOMS: atom_id res chain seq x y z
N LEU A 1 17.20 -8.43 16.11
CA LEU A 1 15.85 -8.36 15.51
C LEU A 1 15.83 -8.50 13.98
N TRP A 2 16.95 -8.83 13.30
CA TRP A 2 16.98 -9.20 11.86
C TRP A 2 17.23 -10.71 11.63
N ALA A 3 17.76 -11.44 12.64
CA ALA A 3 18.02 -12.88 12.53
C ALA A 3 16.77 -13.77 12.77
N ALA A 4 15.70 -13.21 13.35
CA ALA A 4 14.44 -13.94 13.58
C ALA A 4 13.53 -13.96 12.32
N TYR A 5 13.75 -13.03 11.39
CA TYR A 5 13.02 -12.90 10.13
C TYR A 5 13.29 -14.03 9.13
N LYS A 6 14.39 -14.78 9.30
CA LYS A 6 14.80 -15.86 8.39
C LYS A 6 14.24 -17.24 8.78
N LYS A 7 13.59 -17.37 9.95
CA LYS A 7 13.34 -18.69 10.56
C LYS A 7 11.89 -19.18 10.50
N LEU A 8 10.99 -18.40 9.92
CA LEU A 8 9.58 -18.76 9.78
C LEU A 8 9.22 -18.79 8.30
N ASP A 9 9.64 -19.86 7.62
CA ASP A 9 8.68 -20.70 6.90
C ASP A 9 9.38 -21.99 6.44
N LYS A 10 8.99 -23.13 7.04
CA LYS A 10 9.46 -24.45 6.60
C LYS A 10 8.33 -25.47 6.47
N SER A 11 7.08 -25.03 6.46
CA SER A 11 5.98 -25.97 6.34
C SER A 11 4.90 -25.39 5.43
N LYS A 12 5.04 -25.81 4.16
CA LYS A 12 4.02 -25.84 3.10
C LYS A 12 3.99 -24.66 2.14
N VAL A 13 4.91 -24.60 1.18
CA VAL A 13 4.53 -24.05 -0.13
C VAL A 13 5.37 -24.60 -1.28
N LYS A 14 4.68 -24.97 -2.37
CA LYS A 14 5.23 -24.96 -3.73
C LYS A 14 5.59 -23.51 -4.09
N ASP A 15 6.75 -23.33 -4.70
CA ASP A 15 7.33 -22.05 -5.13
C ASP A 15 6.31 -21.08 -5.73
N ASN A 16 6.10 -19.94 -5.08
CA ASN A 16 5.58 -18.74 -5.72
C ASN A 16 6.13 -17.49 -4.99
N PRO A 17 6.97 -16.65 -5.62
CA PRO A 17 7.65 -15.51 -5.00
C PRO A 17 6.73 -14.32 -4.62
N VAL A 18 5.42 -14.45 -4.79
CA VAL A 18 4.43 -13.38 -4.54
C VAL A 18 4.00 -13.29 -3.07
N LYS A 19 4.24 -14.33 -2.25
CA LYS A 19 3.67 -14.41 -0.89
C LYS A 19 4.38 -13.63 0.21
N THR A 20 5.59 -13.12 -0.01
CA THR A 20 6.38 -12.52 1.08
C THR A 20 5.96 -11.09 1.45
N LEU A 21 5.25 -10.39 0.56
CA LEU A 21 4.72 -9.04 0.84
C LEU A 21 3.33 -9.09 1.50
N THR A 22 2.53 -10.13 1.20
CA THR A 22 1.16 -10.28 1.73
C THR A 22 1.14 -10.51 3.25
N ASP A 23 2.12 -11.25 3.79
CA ASP A 23 2.19 -11.54 5.23
C ASP A 23 2.57 -10.33 6.10
N LEU A 24 3.16 -9.29 5.50
CA LEU A 24 3.46 -8.03 6.20
C LEU A 24 2.21 -7.18 6.44
N ILE A 25 1.20 -7.29 5.57
CA ILE A 25 0.01 -6.44 5.58
C ILE A 25 -1.02 -6.95 6.61
N SER A 26 -1.07 -8.26 6.86
CA SER A 26 -2.01 -8.89 7.80
C SER A 26 -1.83 -8.47 9.27
N ILE A 27 -0.68 -7.93 9.66
CA ILE A 27 -0.38 -7.60 11.06
C ILE A 27 -0.96 -6.22 11.48
N VAL A 28 -1.24 -5.33 10.53
CA VAL A 28 -1.59 -3.93 10.84
C VAL A 28 -3.08 -3.76 11.22
N ARG A 29 -3.93 -4.76 10.99
CA ARG A 29 -5.39 -4.56 11.02
C ARG A 29 -6.08 -5.09 12.28
N VAL A 30 -5.84 -4.45 13.43
CA VAL A 30 -6.76 -4.55 14.58
C VAL A 30 -6.92 -3.19 15.24
N SER A 31 -7.94 -2.42 14.84
CA SER A 31 -8.81 -1.60 15.73
C SER A 31 -9.55 -0.46 15.01
N THR A 32 -10.76 -0.69 14.48
CA THR A 32 -11.88 0.29 14.57
C THR A 32 -13.22 -0.29 14.10
N GLY A 33 -14.29 -0.03 14.88
CA GLY A 33 -15.59 -0.68 14.77
C GLY A 33 -16.62 0.07 13.94
N ASN A 34 -16.60 -0.15 12.62
CA ASN A 34 -17.73 0.09 11.70
C ASN A 34 -17.72 -1.03 10.66
N GLN A 35 -18.00 -2.27 11.11
CA GLN A 35 -17.35 -3.44 10.53
C GLN A 35 -18.02 -4.00 9.26
N ASP A 36 -19.33 -4.04 9.09
CA ASP A 36 -19.86 -4.92 8.03
C ASP A 36 -19.75 -4.40 6.58
N MET A 37 -19.67 -3.08 6.35
CA MET A 37 -19.53 -2.51 4.99
C MET A 37 -18.12 -1.98 4.68
N LEU A 38 -17.40 -1.49 5.71
CA LEU A 38 -16.00 -1.08 5.54
C LEU A 38 -15.07 -2.30 5.47
N VAL A 39 -15.39 -3.40 6.15
CA VAL A 39 -14.54 -4.60 6.12
C VAL A 39 -14.41 -5.17 4.70
N PRO A 40 -15.51 -5.37 3.94
CA PRO A 40 -15.42 -5.81 2.55
C PRO A 40 -14.66 -4.85 1.63
N PHE A 41 -14.84 -3.54 1.80
CA PHE A 41 -14.16 -2.56 0.93
C PHE A 41 -12.66 -2.50 1.20
N THR A 42 -12.24 -2.48 2.47
CA THR A 42 -10.81 -2.52 2.82
C THR A 42 -10.14 -3.79 2.30
N GLU A 43 -10.79 -4.95 2.44
CA GLU A 43 -10.25 -6.23 1.93
C GLU A 43 -10.09 -6.19 0.41
N LEU A 44 -11.07 -5.64 -0.31
CA LEU A 44 -10.99 -5.44 -1.75
C LEU A 44 -9.84 -4.49 -2.15
N VAL A 45 -9.65 -3.40 -1.40
CA VAL A 45 -8.55 -2.46 -1.61
C VAL A 45 -7.19 -3.13 -1.40
N ASP A 46 -7.04 -3.94 -0.35
CA ASP A 46 -5.82 -4.70 -0.07
C ASP A 46 -5.49 -5.68 -1.21
N GLU A 47 -6.48 -6.43 -1.70
CA GLU A 47 -6.32 -7.36 -2.83
C GLU A 47 -5.89 -6.64 -4.11
N LYS A 48 -6.56 -5.53 -4.45
CA LYS A 48 -6.24 -4.73 -5.63
C LYS A 48 -4.85 -4.11 -5.51
N PHE A 49 -4.47 -3.64 -4.33
CA PHE A 49 -3.14 -3.08 -4.08
C PHE A 49 -2.05 -4.13 -4.29
N ALA A 50 -2.21 -5.32 -3.73
CA ALA A 50 -1.26 -6.41 -3.93
C ALA A 50 -1.10 -6.78 -5.42
N LYS A 51 -2.21 -6.85 -6.16
CA LYS A 51 -2.21 -7.11 -7.61
C LYS A 51 -1.52 -5.98 -8.39
N TRP A 52 -1.79 -4.73 -8.04
CA TRP A 52 -1.18 -3.56 -8.68
C TRP A 52 0.33 -3.53 -8.47
N ILE A 53 0.80 -3.73 -7.22
CA ILE A 53 2.24 -3.83 -6.91
C ILE A 53 2.91 -4.96 -7.70
N SER A 54 2.29 -6.14 -7.75
CA SER A 54 2.84 -7.27 -8.52
C SER A 54 2.95 -6.95 -10.02
N THR A 55 2.01 -6.18 -10.57
CA THR A 55 2.03 -5.73 -11.96
C THR A 55 3.17 -4.73 -12.21
N GLN A 56 3.38 -3.76 -11.31
CA GLN A 56 4.48 -2.79 -11.41
C GLN A 56 5.85 -3.48 -11.34
N GLN A 57 6.02 -4.42 -10.41
CA GLN A 57 7.24 -5.21 -10.28
C GLN A 57 7.53 -6.05 -11.54
N SER A 58 6.51 -6.71 -12.08
CA SER A 58 6.65 -7.52 -13.31
C SER A 58 6.94 -6.67 -14.54
N SER A 59 6.55 -5.39 -14.52
CA SER A 59 6.83 -4.41 -15.58
C SER A 59 8.21 -3.75 -15.46
N GLY A 60 9.06 -4.22 -14.55
CA GLY A 60 10.42 -3.70 -14.36
C GLY A 60 10.49 -2.37 -13.63
N LYS A 61 9.43 -1.97 -12.92
CA LYS A 61 9.38 -0.76 -12.10
C LYS A 61 9.31 -1.12 -10.60
N PRO A 62 10.39 -1.63 -9.99
CA PRO A 62 10.39 -1.90 -8.55
C PRO A 62 10.39 -0.58 -7.77
N PHE A 63 9.53 -0.48 -6.77
CA PHE A 63 9.52 0.65 -5.83
C PHE A 63 10.63 0.49 -4.78
N SER A 64 11.23 1.61 -4.38
CA SER A 64 12.12 1.66 -3.22
C SER A 64 11.36 1.41 -1.92
N GLU A 65 12.07 1.15 -0.81
CA GLU A 65 11.44 1.02 0.51
C GLU A 65 10.66 2.27 0.91
N GLU A 66 11.20 3.45 0.61
CA GLU A 66 10.56 4.73 0.90
C GLU A 66 9.29 4.92 0.04
N GLN A 67 9.36 4.61 -1.26
CA GLN A 67 8.19 4.64 -2.14
C GLN A 67 7.12 3.67 -1.64
N MET A 68 7.48 2.44 -1.28
CA MET A 68 6.53 1.45 -0.76
C MET A 68 5.83 1.94 0.51
N LYS A 69 6.54 2.62 1.43
CA LYS A 69 5.94 3.22 2.62
C LYS A 69 4.85 4.23 2.26
N TRP A 70 5.11 5.10 1.29
CA TRP A 70 4.11 6.06 0.80
C TRP A 70 2.90 5.38 0.17
N LEU A 71 3.13 4.37 -0.67
CA LEU A 71 2.05 3.61 -1.33
C LEU A 71 1.15 2.92 -0.30
N VAL A 72 1.71 2.37 0.78
CA VAL A 72 0.93 1.76 1.87
C VAL A 72 0.07 2.80 2.60
N MET A 73 0.63 3.96 2.94
CA MET A 73 -0.14 5.03 3.60
C MET A 73 -1.29 5.55 2.71
N ILE A 74 -1.05 5.69 1.41
CA ILE A 74 -2.09 6.09 0.43
C ILE A 74 -3.18 5.03 0.37
N LYS A 75 -2.80 3.75 0.27
CA LYS A 75 -3.74 2.61 0.28
C LYS A 75 -4.60 2.60 1.55
N ASP A 76 -3.99 2.77 2.72
CA ASP A 76 -4.70 2.79 4.00
C ASP A 76 -5.67 3.98 4.08
N HIS A 77 -5.26 5.15 3.59
CA HIS A 77 -6.16 6.30 3.48
C HIS A 77 -7.37 5.98 2.58
N ILE A 78 -7.14 5.51 1.35
CA ILE A 78 -8.21 5.14 0.41
C ILE A 78 -9.16 4.09 1.02
N ALA A 79 -8.63 3.09 1.73
CA ALA A 79 -9.44 2.06 2.37
C ALA A 79 -10.42 2.62 3.42
N THR A 80 -10.15 3.81 3.96
CA THR A 80 -10.98 4.48 4.97
C THR A 80 -11.86 5.60 4.40
N SER A 81 -11.38 6.35 3.40
CA SER A 81 -12.05 7.53 2.85
C SER A 81 -12.68 7.31 1.48
N VAL A 82 -12.33 6.21 0.78
CA VAL A 82 -12.74 5.90 -0.60
C VAL A 82 -12.19 6.89 -1.64
N GLU A 83 -11.40 7.88 -1.22
CA GLU A 83 -10.78 8.86 -2.11
C GLU A 83 -9.37 9.25 -1.66
N ILE A 84 -8.56 9.75 -2.58
CA ILE A 84 -7.30 10.43 -2.25
C ILE A 84 -7.07 11.55 -3.25
N LYS A 85 -6.68 12.71 -2.74
CA LYS A 85 -6.33 13.93 -3.48
C LYS A 85 -4.92 14.35 -3.10
N LEU A 86 -4.31 15.18 -3.93
CA LEU A 86 -2.98 15.71 -3.62
C LEU A 86 -2.97 16.51 -2.31
N ASP A 87 -4.05 17.27 -2.05
CA ASP A 87 -4.21 18.07 -0.84
C ASP A 87 -4.23 17.21 0.44
N ASP A 88 -4.60 15.92 0.35
CA ASP A 88 -4.57 15.01 1.50
C ASP A 88 -3.15 14.84 2.04
N MET A 89 -2.12 15.04 1.20
CA MET A 89 -0.72 14.98 1.61
C MET A 89 -0.34 16.07 2.63
N ASP A 90 -1.13 17.15 2.77
CA ASP A 90 -0.90 18.20 3.78
C ASP A 90 -1.45 17.83 5.17
N TYR A 91 -2.16 16.70 5.27
CA TYR A 91 -2.74 16.20 6.51
C TYR A 91 -2.02 14.95 7.02
N ALA A 92 -2.30 14.59 8.26
CA ALA A 92 -1.73 13.38 8.86
C ALA A 92 -2.32 12.12 8.17
N PRO A 93 -1.51 11.06 7.97
CA PRO A 93 -0.12 10.92 8.42
C PRO A 93 0.93 11.50 7.45
N PHE A 94 0.54 11.91 6.24
CA PHE A 94 1.46 12.31 5.18
C PHE A 94 2.33 13.52 5.53
N ASN A 95 1.76 14.54 6.17
CA ASN A 95 2.51 15.73 6.59
C ASN A 95 3.59 15.43 7.63
N GLN A 96 3.45 14.36 8.41
CA GLN A 96 4.46 13.90 9.37
C GLN A 96 5.66 13.28 8.65
N GLU A 97 5.45 12.78 7.44
CA GLU A 97 6.48 12.26 6.54
C GLU A 97 7.02 13.35 5.60
N GLY A 98 6.63 14.62 5.76
CA GLY A 98 7.09 15.74 4.95
C GLY A 98 6.13 16.19 3.83
N GLY A 99 4.92 15.61 3.79
CA GLY A 99 3.78 16.05 2.99
C GLY A 99 4.03 16.10 1.49
N GLN A 100 3.35 17.03 0.79
CA GLN A 100 3.42 17.16 -0.67
C GLN A 100 4.85 17.26 -1.21
N VAL A 101 5.71 18.04 -0.53
CA VAL A 101 7.10 18.26 -0.96
C VAL A 101 7.89 16.95 -0.93
N LYS A 102 7.78 16.19 0.16
CA LYS A 102 8.48 14.91 0.26
C LYS A 102 7.91 13.88 -0.71
N PHE A 103 6.59 13.85 -0.88
CA PHE A 103 5.94 13.00 -1.87
C PHE A 103 6.48 13.25 -3.29
N TYR A 104 6.60 14.51 -3.70
CA TYR A 104 7.24 14.89 -4.97
C TYR A 104 8.70 14.43 -5.04
N GLN A 105 9.49 14.60 -3.97
CA GLN A 105 10.88 14.14 -3.95
C GLN A 105 11.01 12.61 -4.08
N THR A 106 10.05 11.86 -3.53
CA THR A 106 10.07 10.38 -3.53
C THR A 106 9.67 9.78 -4.87
N PHE A 107 8.74 10.41 -5.60
CA PHE A 107 8.21 9.88 -6.86
C PHE A 107 8.60 10.70 -8.11
N GLY A 108 9.25 11.85 -7.92
CA GLY A 108 9.63 12.76 -9.01
C GLY A 108 8.43 13.21 -9.82
N ASP A 109 8.59 13.30 -11.14
CA ASP A 109 7.54 13.73 -12.06
C ASP A 109 6.35 12.75 -12.14
N ASP A 110 6.52 11.51 -11.67
CA ASP A 110 5.49 10.48 -11.67
C ASP A 110 4.52 10.60 -10.48
N TYR A 111 4.79 11.46 -9.49
CA TYR A 111 4.02 11.53 -8.23
C TYR A 111 2.50 11.66 -8.44
N ALA A 112 2.07 12.55 -9.35
CA ALA A 112 0.68 12.79 -9.64
C ALA A 112 0.06 11.62 -10.43
N SER A 113 0.83 11.01 -11.33
CA SER A 113 0.38 9.85 -12.11
C SER A 113 0.17 8.64 -11.21
N ILE A 114 1.10 8.36 -10.31
CA ILE A 114 1.02 7.25 -9.35
C ILE A 114 -0.17 7.45 -8.41
N LEU A 115 -0.36 8.65 -7.88
CA LEU A 115 -1.47 8.94 -6.98
C LEU A 115 -2.82 8.70 -7.67
N LYS A 116 -2.96 9.19 -8.89
CA LYS A 116 -4.16 9.01 -9.71
C LYS A 116 -4.39 7.54 -10.09
N GLU A 117 -3.36 6.86 -10.58
CA GLU A 117 -3.44 5.45 -10.97
C GLU A 117 -3.85 4.57 -9.79
N MET A 118 -3.23 4.78 -8.62
CA MET A 118 -3.61 4.07 -7.40
C MET A 118 -5.07 4.34 -7.02
N HIS A 119 -5.51 5.59 -7.02
CA HIS A 119 -6.88 5.93 -6.71
C HIS A 119 -7.85 5.19 -7.64
N GLU A 120 -7.62 5.28 -8.96
CA GLU A 120 -8.47 4.64 -9.97
C GLU A 120 -8.51 3.12 -9.80
N VAL A 121 -7.35 2.47 -9.68
CA VAL A 121 -7.26 1.01 -9.58
C VAL A 121 -7.89 0.48 -8.30
N LEU A 122 -7.70 1.17 -7.17
CA LEU A 122 -8.17 0.71 -5.87
C LEU A 122 -9.68 0.95 -5.70
N VAL A 123 -10.20 2.06 -6.21
CA VAL A 123 -11.61 2.46 -6.03
C VAL A 123 -12.52 1.91 -7.13
N SER A 124 -12.02 1.63 -8.35
CA SER A 124 -12.87 1.17 -9.46
C SER A 124 -13.68 -0.09 -9.11
N VAL A 125 -15.01 -0.04 -9.29
CA VAL A 125 -15.92 -1.17 -9.01
C VAL A 125 -15.97 -2.13 -10.18
#